data_AF-A0A9D4TJ47-F1
#
_entry.id   AF-A0A9D4TJ47-F1
#
_cell.length_a   1.000
_cell.length_b   1.000
_cell.length_c   1.000
_cell.angle_alpha   90.00
_cell.angle_beta   90.00
_cell.angle_gamma   90.00
#
_symmetry.space_group_name_H-M   'P 1'
#
loop_
_entity.id
_entity.type
_entity.pdbx_description
1 polymer ?
#
loop_
_entity_poly.entity_id
_entity_poly.type
_entity_poly.pdbx_seq_one_letter_code
_entity_poly.pdbx_strand_id
1 'polypeptide(L)' 'MPPVCIGIVYYSQVLEGINSVEGCEGLMHQVAETLPPERIKAPPKTNDPVIKAEQLPDCDGLISGFPTRSGGYV' A
#
# COMPACT_ATOMS: atom_id res chain seq x y z
N MET A 1 -19.79 13.23 -9.15
CA MET A 1 -19.14 13.02 -7.85
C MET A 1 -17.69 12.66 -8.17
N PRO A 2 -16.67 13.26 -7.52
CA PRO A 2 -15.30 12.84 -7.76
C PRO A 2 -15.14 11.37 -7.36
N PRO A 3 -14.26 10.60 -8.04
CA PRO A 3 -13.99 9.22 -7.65
C PRO A 3 -13.41 9.19 -6.23
N VAL A 4 -13.81 8.18 -5.46
CA VAL A 4 -13.27 7.90 -4.12
C VAL A 4 -11.87 7.34 -4.30
N CYS A 5 -10.87 8.06 -3.78
CA CYS A 5 -9.47 7.66 -3.87
C CYS A 5 -9.09 6.76 -2.69
N ILE A 6 -8.61 5.55 -2.96
CA ILE A 6 -8.17 4.59 -1.95
C ILE A 6 -6.68 4.34 -2.08
N GLY A 7 -5.94 4.74 -1.04
CA GLY A 7 -4.52 4.44 -0.91
C GLY A 7 -4.33 2.98 -0.52
N ILE A 8 -3.51 2.24 -1.26
CA ILE A 8 -3.20 0.84 -0.98
C ILE A 8 -1.70 0.69 -0.75
N VAL A 9 -1.35 -0.05 0.31
CA VAL A 9 0.02 -0.47 0.56
C VAL A 9 0.11 -1.99 0.36
N TYR A 10 0.77 -2.40 -0.74
CA TYR A 10 0.91 -3.78 -1.24
C TYR A 10 -0.38 -4.43 -1.78
N TYR A 11 -0.26 -5.52 -2.58
CA TYR A 11 -1.33 -6.37 -3.16
C TYR A 11 -2.00 -5.87 -4.47
N SER A 12 -1.43 -6.24 -5.62
CA SER A 12 -1.95 -5.90 -6.96
C SER A 12 -3.39 -6.37 -7.22
N GLN A 13 -3.80 -7.52 -6.69
CA GLN A 13 -5.18 -8.01 -6.86
C GLN A 13 -6.22 -7.13 -6.15
N VAL A 14 -5.83 -6.49 -5.04
CA VAL A 14 -6.72 -5.57 -4.32
C VAL A 14 -6.92 -4.30 -5.15
N LEU A 15 -5.85 -3.82 -5.80
CA LEU A 15 -5.93 -2.69 -6.74
C LEU A 15 -6.90 -2.98 -7.89
N GLU A 16 -6.82 -4.15 -8.51
CA GLU A 16 -7.76 -4.59 -9.54
C GLU A 16 -9.20 -4.62 -9.03
N GLY A 17 -9.41 -5.12 -7.80
CA GLY A 17 -10.72 -5.12 -7.15
C GLY A 17 -11.29 -3.71 -6.96
N ILE A 18 -10.49 -2.77 -6.47
CA ILE A 18 -10.93 -1.37 -6.28
C ILE A 18 -11.29 -0.73 -7.61
N ASN A 19 -10.42 -0.87 -8.61
CA ASN A 19 -10.63 -0.27 -9.94
C ASN A 19 -11.79 -0.92 -10.71
N SER A 20 -12.31 -2.07 -10.26
CA SER A 20 -13.50 -2.70 -10.83
C SER A 20 -14.83 -2.06 -10.37
N VAL A 21 -14.78 -1.23 -9.32
CA VAL A 21 -15.96 -0.55 -8.76
C VAL A 21 -16.09 0.84 -9.39
N GLU A 22 -17.26 1.13 -9.96
CA GLU A 22 -17.53 2.44 -10.56
C GLU A 22 -17.41 3.57 -9.52
N GLY A 23 -16.62 4.59 -9.86
CA GLY A 23 -16.39 5.74 -8.98
C GLY A 23 -15.33 5.50 -7.90
N CYS A 24 -14.56 4.40 -7.96
CA CYS A 24 -13.40 4.17 -7.11
C CYS A 24 -12.10 4.21 -7.93
N GLU A 25 -11.04 4.75 -7.32
CA GLU A 25 -9.69 4.75 -7.86
C GLU A 25 -8.71 4.26 -6.79
N GLY A 26 -7.96 3.21 -7.10
CA GLY A 26 -6.90 2.72 -6.22
C GLY A 26 -5.53 3.29 -6.58
N LEU A 27 -4.76 3.70 -5.58
CA LEU A 27 -3.38 4.16 -5.73
C LEU A 27 -2.41 3.22 -5.00
N MET A 28 -1.53 2.55 -5.75
CA MET A 28 -0.53 1.66 -5.18
C MET A 28 0.66 2.43 -4.63
N HIS A 29 1.01 2.15 -3.38
CA HIS A 29 2.15 2.72 -2.69
C HIS A 29 2.92 1.68 -1.89
N GLN A 30 4.14 2.04 -1.49
CA GLN A 30 4.98 1.28 -0.57
C GLN A 30 5.26 2.07 0.69
N VAL A 31 5.50 1.35 1.79
CA VAL A 31 6.08 1.95 3.00
C VAL A 31 7.60 1.84 2.93
N ALA A 32 8.26 2.90 3.40
CA ALA A 32 9.72 2.96 3.50
C ALA A 32 10.27 1.75 4.25
N GLU A 33 11.37 1.18 3.76
CA GLU A 33 12.05 0.09 4.45
C GLU A 33 12.75 0.62 5.71
N THR A 34 12.55 -0.06 6.84
CA THR A 34 13.17 0.30 8.12
C THR A 34 14.34 -0.63 8.47
N LEU A 35 14.45 -1.78 7.80
CA LEU A 35 15.52 -2.75 8.04
C LEU A 35 16.76 -2.46 7.17
N PRO A 36 17.96 -2.76 7.69
CA PRO A 36 19.16 -2.75 6.88
C PRO A 36 19.12 -3.87 5.82
N PRO A 37 19.76 -3.69 4.65
CA PRO A 37 19.69 -4.62 3.52
C PRO A 37 20.04 -6.08 3.87
N GLU A 38 21.02 -6.28 4.74
CA GLU A 38 21.49 -7.60 5.20
C GLU A 38 20.43 -8.42 5.98
N ARG A 39 19.36 -7.78 6.45
CA ARG A 39 18.27 -8.43 7.20
C ARG A 39 17.01 -8.64 6.36
N ILE A 40 17.00 -8.21 5.10
CA ILE A 40 15.87 -8.38 4.19
C ILE A 40 15.94 -9.79 3.57
N LYS A 41 15.13 -10.71 4.09
CA LYS A 41 14.94 -12.07 3.53
C LYS A 41 13.71 -12.16 2.62
N ALA A 42 13.24 -11.01 2.13
CA ALA A 42 12.07 -10.90 1.26
C ALA A 42 12.49 -10.65 -0.20
N PRO A 43 11.62 -10.94 -1.17
CA PRO A 43 11.82 -10.50 -2.55
C PRO A 43 12.05 -8.99 -2.62
N PRO A 44 12.76 -8.50 -3.65
CA PRO A 44 12.88 -7.07 -3.91
C PRO A 44 11.51 -6.39 -3.96
N LYS A 45 11.42 -5.17 -3.42
CA LYS A 45 10.22 -4.35 -3.55
C LYS A 45 9.96 -4.02 -5.03
N THR A 46 8.70 -3.74 -5.37
CA THR A 46 8.30 -3.23 -6.69
C THR A 46 8.82 -1.80 -6.90
N ASN A 47 8.58 -1.19 -8.06
CA ASN A 47 8.96 0.21 -8.33
C ASN A 47 7.88 1.23 -7.95
N ASP A 48 6.90 0.83 -7.14
CA ASP A 48 5.80 1.68 -6.71
C ASP A 48 6.29 2.81 -5.78
N PRO A 49 5.64 3.98 -5.79
CA PRO A 49 6.07 5.14 -5.00
C PRO A 49 6.01 4.86 -3.49
N VAL A 50 7.00 5.37 -2.75
CA VAL A 50 6.98 5.33 -1.28
C VAL A 50 6.06 6.42 -0.75
N ILE A 51 5.03 6.04 0.00
CA ILE A 51 4.10 6.97 0.64
C ILE A 51 4.71 7.56 1.91
N LYS A 52 4.49 8.86 2.12
CA LYS A 52 4.78 9.55 3.38
C LYS A 52 3.51 9.73 4.19
N ALA A 53 3.65 9.85 5.51
CA ALA A 53 2.51 9.98 6.42
C ALA A 53 1.64 11.20 6.09
N GLU A 54 2.25 12.28 5.59
CA GLU A 54 1.56 13.52 5.22
C GLU A 54 0.66 13.38 3.99
N GLN A 55 0.83 12.33 3.19
CA GLN A 55 0.05 12.06 1.98
C GLN A 55 -1.16 11.15 2.25
N LEU A 56 -1.24 10.55 3.45
CA LEU A 56 -2.39 9.72 3.83
C LEU A 56 -3.73 10.48 3.76
N PRO A 57 -3.83 11.77 4.14
CA PRO A 57 -5.07 12.53 4.04
C PRO A 57 -5.51 12.84 2.60
N ASP A 58 -4.66 12.62 1.60
CA ASP A 58 -5.03 12.83 0.18
C ASP A 58 -5.96 11.72 -0.33
N CYS A 59 -6.07 10.60 0.41
CA CYS A 59 -6.95 9.49 0.10
C CYS A 59 -8.21 9.52 0.99
N ASP A 60 -9.35 9.15 0.44
CA ASP A 60 -10.61 8.98 1.18
C ASP A 60 -10.64 7.65 1.97
N GLY A 61 -9.86 6.67 1.53
CA GLY A 61 -9.74 5.36 2.17
C GLY A 61 -8.31 4.83 2.18
N LEU A 62 -8.01 3.93 3.12
CA LEU A 62 -6.71 3.30 3.25
C LEU A 62 -6.86 1.79 3.40
N ILE A 63 -6.13 1.04 2.58
CA ILE A 63 -5.92 -0.40 2.75
C ILE A 63 -4.43 -0.64 2.94
N SER A 64 -4.08 -1.31 4.03
CA SER A 64 -2.70 -1.58 4.38
C SER A 64 -2.52 -3.05 4.68
N GLY A 65 -1.65 -3.72 3.95
CA GLY A 65 -1.33 -5.11 4.20
C GLY A 65 0.16 -5.31 4.44
N PHE A 66 0.47 -5.99 5.54
CA PHE A 66 1.83 -6.31 5.94
C PHE A 66 1.94 -7.82 6.21
N PRO A 67 3.07 -8.45 5.83
CA PRO A 67 3.32 -9.81 6.23
C PRO A 67 3.47 -9.86 7.76
N THR A 68 2.75 -10.77 8.41
CA THR A 68 2.83 -10.95 9.85
C THR A 68 4.23 -11.42 10.26
N ARG A 69 4.73 -10.91 11.39
CA ARG A 69 5.94 -11.43 12.05
C ARG A 69 5.58 -11.85 13.46
N SER A 70 5.73 -13.15 13.75
CA SER A 70 5.41 -13.74 15.06
C SER A 70 3.98 -13.45 15.56
N GLY A 71 3.02 -13.28 14.64
CA GLY A 71 1.62 -12.99 14.97
C GLY A 71 1.29 -11.53 15.31
N GLY A 72 2.26 -10.61 15.22
CA GLY A 72 2.06 -9.18 15.45
C GLY A 72 2.46 -8.29 14.28
N TYR A 73 2.05 -7.01 14.36
CA TYR A 73 2.58 -5.91 13.56
C TYR A 73 3.96 -5.51 14.09
N VAL A 74 4.91 -5.20 13.19
CA VAL A 74 6.24 -4.65 13.53
C VAL A 74 6.63 -3.60 12.50
#